data_AF-A0A3L7DYL6-F1
#
_entry.id   AF-A0A3L7DYL6-F1
#
_cell.length_a   1.000
_cell.length_b   1.000
_cell.length_c   1.000
_cell.angle_alpha   90.00
_cell.angle_beta   90.00
_cell.angle_gamma   90.00
#
_symmetry.space_group_name_H-M   'P 1'
#
loop_
_entity.id
_entity.type
_entity.pdbx_description
1 polymer ?
#
loop_
_entity_poly.entity_id
_entity_poly.type
_entity_poly.pdbx_seq_one_letter_code
_entity_poly.pdbx_strand_id
1 'polypeptide(L)'
;MKLLRNLLYLALVVAMAAVGVLFALQNEMPVPLDLLVVNLEPRSLALWLLLAFTVGGLLGMLMSSALVLRTRTALASANRQLARSRAELDKLRTAGLKDGE
;
A
#
# COMPACT_ATOMS: atom_id res chain seq x y z
N MET A 1 -23.18 4.25 -1.86
CA MET A 1 -21.89 3.90 -2.50
C MET A 1 -20.79 3.49 -1.52
N LYS A 2 -20.49 4.24 -0.44
CA LYS A 2 -19.44 3.86 0.54
C LYS A 2 -19.77 2.58 1.33
N LEU A 3 -21.04 2.43 1.76
CA LEU A 3 -21.49 1.26 2.52
C LEU A 3 -21.42 -0.04 1.70
N LEU A 4 -21.94 -0.02 0.47
CA LEU A 4 -21.87 -1.17 -0.45
C LEU A 4 -20.41 -1.55 -0.74
N ARG A 5 -19.54 -0.57 -1.00
CA ARG A 5 -18.11 -0.83 -1.22
C ARG A 5 -17.43 -1.45 0.01
N ASN A 6 -17.72 -0.95 1.21
CA ASN A 6 -17.18 -1.54 2.43
C ASN A 6 -17.72 -2.97 2.66
N LEU A 7 -19.00 -3.21 2.36
CA LEU A 7 -19.59 -4.55 2.45
C LEU A 7 -18.92 -5.52 1.47
N LEU A 8 -18.66 -5.09 0.23
CA LEU A 8 -17.94 -5.88 -0.76
C LEU A 8 -16.50 -6.17 -0.32
N TYR A 9 -15.78 -5.19 0.24
CA TYR A 9 -14.45 -5.43 0.80
C TYR A 9 -14.50 -6.41 1.97
N LEU A 10 -15.46 -6.27 2.88
CA LEU A 10 -15.62 -7.19 4.00
C LEU A 10 -15.92 -8.61 3.51
N ALA A 11 -16.84 -8.76 2.56
CA ALA A 11 -17.18 -10.04 1.95
C ALA A 11 -15.95 -10.68 1.28
N LEU A 12 -15.13 -9.88 0.57
CA LEU A 12 -13.89 -10.35 -0.03
C LEU A 12 -12.88 -10.82 1.03
N VAL A 13 -12.70 -10.06 2.12
CA VAL A 13 -11.81 -10.43 3.23
C VAL A 13 -12.27 -11.74 3.88
N VAL A 14 -13.56 -11.88 4.15
CA VAL A 14 -14.14 -13.11 4.73
C VAL A 14 -13.96 -14.28 3.77
N ALA A 15 -14.23 -14.10 2.48
CA ALA A 15 -14.02 -15.13 1.47
C ALA A 15 -12.56 -15.57 1.39
N MET A 16 -11.61 -14.63 1.39
CA MET A 16 -10.18 -14.94 1.41
C MET A 16 -9.76 -15.69 2.68
N ALA A 17 -10.28 -15.30 3.84
CA ALA A 17 -10.01 -15.99 5.10
C ALA A 17 -10.56 -17.43 5.07
N ALA A 18 -11.78 -17.62 4.57
CA ALA A 18 -12.38 -18.94 4.41
C ALA A 18 -11.55 -19.83 3.47
N VAL A 19 -11.10 -19.29 2.33
CA VAL A 19 -10.21 -20.01 1.41
C VAL A 19 -8.89 -20.36 2.09
N GLY A 20 -8.29 -19.45 2.86
CA GLY A 20 -7.04 -19.71 3.59
C GLY A 20 -7.18 -20.82 4.64
N VAL A 21 -8.31 -20.84 5.37
CA VAL A 21 -8.60 -21.91 6.34
C VAL A 21 -8.84 -23.25 5.64
N LEU A 22 -9.66 -23.29 4.59
CA LEU A 22 -9.91 -24.51 3.81
C LEU A 22 -8.61 -25.03 3.18
N PHE A 23 -7.77 -24.13 2.68
CA PHE A 23 -6.45 -24.46 2.17
C PHE A 23 -5.57 -25.09 3.24
N ALA A 24 -5.57 -24.55 4.47
CA ALA A 24 -4.82 -25.10 5.59
C ALA A 24 -5.30 -26.49 6.00
N LEU A 25 -6.61 -26.68 6.10
CA LEU A 25 -7.22 -27.97 6.45
C LEU A 25 -6.93 -29.04 5.40
N GLN A 26 -6.99 -28.70 4.12
CA GLN A 26 -6.79 -29.69 3.05
C GLN A 26 -5.31 -30.02 2.80
N ASN A 27 -4.39 -29.15 3.22
CA ASN A 27 -2.95 -29.26 2.97
C ASN A 27 -2.15 -29.37 4.28
N GLU A 28 -2.62 -30.21 5.20
CA GLU A 28 -1.94 -30.48 6.48
C GLU A 28 -0.70 -31.37 6.33
N MET A 29 -0.41 -31.87 5.12
CA MET A 29 0.74 -32.73 4.85
C MET A 29 2.05 -32.07 5.31
N PRO A 30 2.84 -32.74 6.19
CA PRO A 30 4.10 -32.22 6.68
C PRO A 30 5.16 -32.32 5.57
N VAL A 31 5.69 -31.18 5.17
CA VAL A 31 6.72 -31.08 4.12
C VAL A 31 7.96 -30.40 4.72
N PRO A 32 9.14 -31.04 4.65
CA PRO A 32 10.39 -30.38 5.00
C PRO A 32 10.68 -29.27 3.98
N LEU A 33 11.05 -28.09 4.45
CA LEU A 33 11.39 -26.96 3.58
C LEU A 33 12.90 -26.75 3.58
N ASP A 34 13.53 -27.10 2.46
CA ASP A 34 14.94 -26.80 2.22
C ASP A 34 15.07 -25.44 1.52
N LEU A 35 15.62 -24.45 2.23
CA LEU A 35 15.85 -23.10 1.72
C LEU A 35 17.24 -22.95 1.07
N LEU A 36 17.86 -24.05 0.62
CA LEU A 36 19.24 -24.13 0.10
C LEU A 36 20.33 -23.89 1.16
N VAL A 37 20.12 -22.93 2.06
CA VAL A 37 21.05 -22.53 3.13
C VAL A 37 20.65 -23.10 4.48
N VAL A 38 19.33 -23.28 4.70
CA VAL A 38 18.77 -23.74 5.96
C VAL A 38 17.68 -24.77 5.67
N ASN A 39 17.74 -25.89 6.37
CA ASN A 39 16.68 -26.90 6.38
C ASN A 39 15.75 -26.65 7.58
N LEU A 40 14.47 -26.46 7.29
CA LEU A 40 13.45 -26.21 8.30
C LEU A 40 12.73 -27.52 8.65
N GLU A 41 12.35 -27.64 9.93
CA GLU A 41 11.62 -28.82 10.40
C GLU A 41 10.33 -29.05 9.60
N PRO A 42 9.93 -30.32 9.39
CA PRO A 42 8.69 -30.65 8.70
C PRO A 42 7.48 -29.99 9.40
N ARG A 43 6.82 -29.10 8.67
CA ARG A 43 5.56 -28.45 9.07
C ARG A 43 4.57 -28.57 7.91
N SER A 44 3.30 -28.30 8.17
CA SER A 44 2.27 -28.30 7.12
C SER A 44 2.68 -27.39 5.96
N LEU A 45 2.56 -27.89 4.73
CA LEU A 45 2.76 -27.11 3.50
C LEU A 45 1.98 -25.79 3.53
N ALA A 46 0.75 -25.84 4.04
CA ALA A 46 -0.09 -24.65 4.11
C ALA A 46 0.50 -23.55 4.99
N LEU A 47 1.13 -23.92 6.11
CA LEU A 47 1.80 -22.96 6.99
C LEU A 47 2.89 -22.21 6.21
N TRP A 48 3.75 -22.93 5.50
CA TRP A 48 4.82 -22.31 4.73
C TRP A 48 4.30 -21.33 3.68
N LEU A 49 3.29 -21.75 2.92
CA LEU A 49 2.70 -20.92 1.87
C LEU A 49 1.97 -19.70 2.43
N LEU A 50 1.18 -19.86 3.49
CA LEU A 50 0.47 -18.77 4.15
C LEU A 50 1.45 -17.77 4.78
N LEU A 51 2.54 -18.25 5.39
CA LEU A 51 3.56 -17.39 5.98
C LEU A 51 4.30 -16.60 4.90
N ALA A 52 4.75 -17.26 3.82
CA ALA A 52 5.39 -16.59 2.70
C ALA A 52 4.47 -15.55 2.04
N PHE A 53 3.19 -15.90 1.84
CA PHE A 53 2.18 -14.98 1.32
C PHE A 53 1.99 -13.77 2.24
N THR A 54 1.87 -14.01 3.55
CA THR A 54 1.67 -12.94 4.54
C THR A 54 2.88 -12.00 4.58
N VAL A 55 4.10 -12.54 4.65
CA VAL A 55 5.33 -11.75 4.66
C VAL A 55 5.48 -10.97 3.36
N GLY A 56 5.29 -11.62 2.20
CA GLY A 56 5.33 -10.95 0.90
C GLY A 56 4.28 -9.84 0.76
N GLY A 57 3.05 -10.10 1.21
CA GLY A 57 1.98 -9.12 1.24
C GLY A 57 2.29 -7.92 2.12
N LEU A 58 2.80 -8.15 3.34
CA LEU A 58 3.20 -7.07 4.26
C LEU A 58 4.33 -6.23 3.67
N LEU A 59 5.37 -6.86 3.12
CA LEU A 59 6.46 -6.15 2.46
C LEU A 59 5.97 -5.31 1.26
N GLY A 60 5.10 -5.88 0.43
CA GLY A 60 4.49 -5.16 -0.69
C GLY A 60 3.64 -3.96 -0.24
N MET A 61 2.86 -4.12 0.84
CA MET A 61 2.07 -3.03 1.43
C MET A 61 2.98 -1.94 2.00
N LEU A 62 4.06 -2.30 2.69
CA LEU A 62 5.03 -1.34 3.22
C LEU A 62 5.69 -0.53 2.09
N MET A 63 6.15 -1.21 1.05
CA MET A 63 6.76 -0.56 -0.13
C MET A 63 5.78 0.39 -0.83
N SER A 64 4.54 -0.06 -1.03
CA SER A 64 3.48 0.75 -1.62
C SER A 64 3.15 1.97 -0.77
N SER A 65 3.06 1.79 0.56
CA SER A 65 2.78 2.87 1.51
C SER A 65 3.89 3.91 1.49
N ALA A 66 5.15 3.48 1.48
CA ALA A 66 6.30 4.38 1.39
C ALA A 66 6.26 5.21 0.09
N LEU A 67 5.92 4.59 -1.05
CA LEU A 67 5.79 5.28 -2.33
C LEU A 67 4.65 6.30 -2.30
N VAL A 68 3.47 5.92 -1.78
CA VAL A 68 2.31 6.82 -1.65
C VAL A 68 2.61 7.99 -0.74
N LEU A 69 3.34 7.79 0.36
CA LEU A 69 3.76 8.88 1.23
C LEU A 69 4.70 9.84 0.50
N ARG A 70 5.68 9.31 -0.24
CA ARG A 70 6.60 10.11 -1.06
C ARG A 70 5.88 10.95 -2.12
N THR A 71 4.91 10.37 -2.82
CA THR A 71 4.15 11.10 -3.83
C THR A 71 3.27 12.17 -3.20
N ARG A 72 2.66 11.90 -2.05
CA ARG A 72 1.87 12.90 -1.30
C ARG A 72 2.72 14.06 -0.80
N THR A 73 3.94 13.81 -0.29
CA THR A 73 4.82 14.88 0.18
C THR A 73 5.36 15.74 -0.97
N ALA A 74 5.73 15.12 -2.09
CA ALA A 74 6.12 15.84 -3.31
C ALA A 74 4.97 16.69 -3.87
N LEU A 75 3.75 16.16 -3.87
CA LEU A 75 2.56 16.91 -4.30
C LEU A 75 2.29 18.11 -3.38
N ALA A 76 2.44 17.93 -2.06
CA ALA A 76 2.27 19.01 -1.11
C ALA A 76 3.33 20.12 -1.28
N SER A 77 4.59 19.76 -1.55
CA SER A 77 5.65 20.75 -1.78
C SER A 77 5.44 21.50 -3.10
N ALA A 78 5.08 20.80 -4.19
CA ALA A 78 4.78 21.40 -5.48
C ALA A 78 3.61 22.40 -5.39
N ASN A 79 2.52 22.03 -4.68
CA ASN A 79 1.39 22.93 -4.46
C ASN A 79 1.78 24.19 -3.67
N ARG A 80 2.69 24.09 -2.69
CA ARG A 80 3.21 25.25 -1.96
C ARG A 80 4.04 26.18 -2.85
N GLN A 81 4.87 25.63 -3.74
CA GLN A 81 5.65 26.42 -4.70
C GLN A 81 4.72 27.16 -5.66
N LEU A 82 3.72 26.45 -6.20
CA LEU A 82 2.72 27.01 -7.11
C LEU A 82 1.95 28.17 -6.45
N ALA A 83 1.55 28.03 -5.18
CA ALA A 83 0.91 29.09 -4.42
C ALA A 83 1.81 30.32 -4.24
N ARG A 84 3.11 30.14 -3.98
CA ARG A 84 4.08 31.25 -3.84
C ARG A 84 4.28 31.98 -5.17
N SER A 85 4.54 31.26 -6.25
CA SER A 85 4.72 31.86 -7.58
C SER A 85 3.47 32.62 -8.04
N ARG A 86 2.27 32.12 -7.75
CA ARG A 86 1.02 32.86 -8.01
C ARG A 86 0.94 34.16 -7.21
N ALA A 87 1.31 34.15 -5.94
CA ALA A 87 1.30 35.34 -5.09
C ALA A 87 2.32 36.39 -5.56
N GLU A 88 3.49 35.98 -6.06
CA GLU A 88 4.49 36.88 -6.64
C GLU A 88 4.00 37.53 -7.93
N LEU A 89 3.40 36.74 -8.84
CA LEU A 89 2.80 37.27 -10.06
C LEU A 89 1.70 38.29 -9.78
N ASP A 90 0.86 38.01 -8.78
CA ASP A 90 -0.22 38.93 -8.39
C ASP A 90 0.34 40.26 -7.84
N LYS A 91 1.37 40.19 -6.98
CA LYS A 91 2.08 41.39 -6.50
C LYS A 91 2.68 42.20 -7.64
N LEU A 92 3.39 41.57 -8.58
CA LEU A 92 3.99 42.24 -9.73
C LEU A 92 2.93 42.88 -10.63
N ARG A 93 1.79 42.20 -10.83
CA ARG A 93 0.66 42.73 -11.61
C ARG A 93 0.05 43.96 -10.95
N THR A 94 -0.13 43.94 -9.63
CA THR A 94 -0.66 45.11 -8.90
C THR A 94 0.35 46.28 -8.84
N ALA A 95 1.65 46.01 -8.79
CA ALA A 95 2.68 47.05 -8.84
C ALA A 95 2.75 47.70 -10.23
N GLY A 96 2.73 46.92 -11.31
CA GLY A 96 2.75 47.44 -12.69
C GLY A 96 1.50 48.23 -13.08
N LEU A 97 0.37 48.03 -12.39
CA LEU A 97 -0.84 48.84 -12.56
C LEU A 97 -0.76 50.18 -11.80
N LYS A 98 0.11 50.30 -10.79
CA LYS A 98 0.22 51.48 -9.92
C LYS A 98 1.27 52.49 -10.42
N ASP A 99 2.26 52.03 -11.19
CA ASP A 99 3.29 52.89 -11.81
C ASP A 99 2.84 53.47 -13.18
N GLY A 100 1.63 53.14 -13.64
CA GLY A 100 1.05 53.60 -14.91
C GLY A 100 0.10 54.79 -14.80
N GLU A 101 -0.09 55.35 -13.60
CA GLU A 101 -0.80 56.61 -13.31
C GLU A 101 0.20 57.73 -13.05
#